data_AF-A0A2V9GCS2-F1
#
_entry.id   AF-A0A2V9GCS2-F1
#
_cell.length_a   1.000
_cell.length_b   1.000
_cell.length_c   1.000
_cell.angle_alpha   90.00
_cell.angle_beta   90.00
_cell.angle_gamma   90.00
#
_symmetry.space_group_name_H-M   'P 1'
#
loop_
_entity.id
_entity.type
_entity.pdbx_description
1 polymer ?
#
loop_
_entity_poly.entity_id
_entity_poly.type
_entity_poly.pdbx_seq_one_letter_code
_entity_poly.pdbx_strand_id
1 'polypeptide(L)'
;MAKRVTLPDFGIYFRTNSRSPIDFVYRETPNLLHDMVFLRSYLHDAAFEDRDVHLRGTVLRIGLKRDRWELYKSNGELERIATRLTIRPVLSLKWHSKPKVESKFFIRDVYLGESFWDHSDKAEIVLSGFGKKPSQIRIVVRDPFSIRLLDVSRKK
;
A
#
# COMPACT_ATOMS: atom_id res chain seq x y z
N MET A 1 38.98 3.02 -3.75
CA MET A 1 37.73 3.80 -3.94
C MET A 1 36.74 2.93 -4.70
N ALA A 2 35.58 2.59 -4.10
CA ALA A 2 34.53 1.87 -4.81
C ALA A 2 33.85 2.82 -5.81
N LYS A 3 33.84 2.46 -7.09
CA LYS A 3 33.17 3.22 -8.15
C LYS A 3 31.66 3.20 -7.84
N ARG A 4 31.07 4.35 -7.50
CA ARG A 4 29.62 4.46 -7.31
C ARG A 4 28.95 4.10 -8.64
N VAL A 5 28.18 3.02 -8.63
CA VAL A 5 27.31 2.67 -9.76
C VAL A 5 26.15 3.66 -9.75
N THR A 6 26.07 4.51 -10.76
CA THR A 6 24.90 5.36 -10.98
C THR A 6 23.79 4.47 -11.49
N LEU A 7 22.80 4.19 -10.64
CA LEU A 7 21.60 3.47 -11.04
C LEU A 7 20.64 4.43 -11.77
N PRO A 8 19.84 3.94 -12.74
CA PRO A 8 18.76 4.71 -13.34
C PRO A 8 17.81 5.26 -12.26
N ASP A 9 17.33 6.50 -12.43
CA ASP A 9 16.31 7.08 -11.56
C ASP A 9 14.97 6.36 -11.78
N PHE A 10 14.73 5.32 -10.98
CA PHE A 10 13.51 4.53 -11.01
C PHE A 10 12.26 5.38 -10.70
N GLY A 11 12.42 6.52 -10.02
CA GLY A 11 11.32 7.45 -9.74
C GLY A 11 10.68 8.02 -11.02
N ILE A 12 11.40 8.04 -12.15
CA ILE A 12 10.87 8.52 -13.44
C ILE A 12 9.62 7.73 -13.86
N TYR A 13 9.53 6.43 -13.57
CA TYR A 13 8.38 5.60 -13.94
C TYR A 13 7.09 5.92 -13.19
N PHE A 14 7.19 6.69 -12.11
CA PHE A 14 6.07 7.05 -11.26
C PHE A 14 5.71 8.53 -11.35
N ARG A 15 6.63 9.36 -11.87
CA ARG A 15 6.37 10.80 -12.04
C ARG A 15 5.28 11.01 -13.07
N THR A 16 4.32 11.86 -12.75
CA THR A 16 3.29 12.29 -13.68
C THR A 16 3.02 13.78 -13.52
N ASN A 17 2.59 14.42 -14.60
CA ASN A 17 2.02 15.77 -14.54
C ASN A 17 0.49 15.73 -14.37
N SER A 18 -0.12 14.54 -14.41
CA SER A 18 -1.56 14.36 -14.27
C SER A 18 -1.97 14.55 -12.82
N ARG A 19 -2.83 15.54 -12.57
CA ARG A 19 -3.45 15.75 -11.26
C ARG A 19 -4.63 14.82 -10.99
N SER A 20 -5.00 13.97 -11.96
CA SER A 20 -6.08 13.01 -11.78
C SER A 20 -5.83 12.13 -10.55
N PRO A 21 -6.87 11.82 -9.76
CA PRO A 21 -6.77 10.85 -8.66
C PRO A 21 -6.23 9.51 -9.15
N ILE A 22 -5.39 8.85 -8.37
CA ILE A 22 -4.97 7.48 -8.68
C ILE A 22 -6.15 6.53 -8.51
N ASP A 23 -6.35 5.67 -9.51
CA ASP A 23 -7.23 4.51 -9.46
C ASP A 23 -6.42 3.26 -9.84
N PHE A 24 -5.63 2.79 -8.87
CA PHE A 24 -4.82 1.59 -9.06
C PHE A 24 -5.70 0.35 -8.85
N VAL A 25 -5.64 -0.56 -9.80
CA VAL A 25 -6.29 -1.86 -9.74
C VAL A 25 -5.23 -2.94 -9.99
N TYR A 26 -5.11 -3.86 -9.05
CA TYR A 26 -4.32 -5.07 -9.18
C TYR A 26 -4.73 -5.85 -10.44
N ARG A 27 -3.73 -6.26 -11.23
CA ARG A 27 -3.88 -7.20 -12.34
C ARG A 27 -3.41 -8.57 -11.88
N GLU A 28 -4.18 -9.59 -12.24
CA GLU A 28 -3.86 -10.99 -11.95
C GLU A 28 -2.50 -11.42 -12.53
N THR A 29 -2.05 -12.62 -12.18
CA THR A 29 -0.81 -13.19 -12.72
C THR A 29 -0.80 -13.10 -14.25
N PRO A 30 0.36 -12.77 -14.86
CA PRO A 30 1.71 -12.71 -14.28
C PRO A 30 2.12 -11.35 -13.66
N ASN A 31 1.26 -10.33 -13.71
CA ASN A 31 1.68 -8.94 -13.38
C ASN A 31 1.69 -8.63 -11.87
N LEU A 32 1.19 -9.54 -11.03
CA LEU A 32 1.04 -9.34 -9.58
C LEU A 32 2.29 -8.76 -8.91
N LEU A 33 3.47 -9.35 -9.13
CA LEU A 33 4.69 -8.90 -8.45
C LEU A 33 5.10 -7.48 -8.86
N HIS A 34 4.88 -7.12 -10.13
CA HIS A 34 5.11 -5.74 -10.59
C HIS A 34 4.11 -4.79 -9.95
N ASP A 35 2.83 -5.16 -9.92
CA ASP A 35 1.77 -4.35 -9.32
C ASP A 35 1.97 -4.13 -7.81
N MET A 36 2.54 -5.11 -7.10
CA MET A 36 2.93 -4.95 -5.69
C MET A 36 4.04 -3.91 -5.51
N VAL A 37 4.99 -3.81 -6.43
CA VAL A 37 6.01 -2.74 -6.40
C VAL A 37 5.35 -1.36 -6.55
N PHE A 38 4.39 -1.23 -7.48
CA PHE A 38 3.66 0.03 -7.64
C PHE A 38 2.83 0.38 -6.40
N LEU A 39 2.07 -0.59 -5.88
CA LEU A 39 1.26 -0.42 -4.68
C LEU A 39 2.10 0.00 -3.47
N ARG A 40 3.23 -0.68 -3.24
CA ARG A 40 4.20 -0.31 -2.20
C ARG A 40 4.65 1.14 -2.36
N SER A 41 4.96 1.55 -3.59
CA SER A 41 5.44 2.91 -3.84
C SER A 41 4.35 3.97 -3.61
N TYR A 42 3.09 3.68 -3.95
CA TYR A 42 1.98 4.59 -3.66
C TYR A 42 1.63 4.67 -2.18
N LEU A 43 1.80 3.58 -1.43
CA LEU A 43 1.45 3.50 -0.01
C LEU A 43 2.61 3.87 0.93
N HIS A 44 3.83 4.04 0.44
CA HIS A 44 4.96 4.40 1.28
C HIS A 44 4.71 5.73 2.01
N ASP A 45 4.86 5.69 3.34
CA ASP A 45 4.55 6.77 4.30
C ASP A 45 3.07 7.16 4.39
N ALA A 46 2.16 6.40 3.77
CA ALA A 46 0.74 6.61 3.97
C ALA A 46 0.33 6.21 5.39
N ALA A 47 -0.60 6.98 5.97
CA ALA A 47 -1.00 6.82 7.36
C ALA A 47 -2.51 6.63 7.54
N PHE A 48 -2.88 5.82 8.55
CA PHE A 48 -4.26 5.62 8.98
C PHE A 48 -4.34 5.28 10.47
N GLU A 49 -5.53 5.33 11.06
CA GLU A 49 -5.79 4.93 12.44
C GLU A 49 -6.57 3.60 12.48
N ASP A 50 -6.58 2.90 13.62
CA ASP A 50 -7.30 1.60 13.76
C ASP A 50 -8.79 1.75 13.40
N ARG A 51 -9.40 2.91 13.72
CA ARG A 51 -10.79 3.23 13.38
C ARG A 51 -11.07 3.34 11.88
N ASP A 52 -10.05 3.53 11.04
CA ASP A 52 -10.20 3.64 9.58
C ASP A 52 -10.17 2.28 8.89
N VAL A 53 -9.94 1.19 9.64
CA VAL A 53 -9.87 -0.19 9.17
C VAL A 53 -11.23 -0.86 9.34
N HIS A 54 -11.90 -1.12 8.22
CA HIS A 54 -13.26 -1.67 8.22
C HIS A 54 -13.33 -2.96 7.41
N LEU A 55 -13.61 -4.08 8.09
CA LEU A 55 -13.93 -5.35 7.45
C LEU A 55 -15.45 -5.57 7.50
N ARG A 56 -16.11 -5.59 6.33
CA ARG A 56 -17.55 -5.90 6.21
C ARG A 56 -17.74 -7.08 5.27
N GLY A 57 -18.21 -8.20 5.81
CA GLY A 57 -18.20 -9.47 5.08
C GLY A 57 -16.77 -9.84 4.70
N THR A 58 -16.53 -10.10 3.41
CA THR A 58 -15.20 -10.42 2.87
C THR A 58 -14.47 -9.22 2.27
N VAL A 59 -14.95 -7.98 2.50
CA VAL A 59 -14.35 -6.77 1.93
C VAL A 59 -13.71 -5.93 3.01
N LEU A 60 -12.39 -5.80 2.95
CA LEU A 60 -11.61 -4.89 3.77
C LEU A 60 -11.49 -3.54 3.08
N ARG A 61 -11.77 -2.47 3.82
CA ARG A 61 -11.56 -1.08 3.41
C ARG A 61 -10.72 -0.38 4.45
N ILE A 62 -9.64 0.26 4.02
CA ILE A 62 -8.78 1.09 4.87
C ILE A 62 -8.81 2.51 4.30
N GLY A 63 -9.34 3.45 5.09
CA GLY A 63 -9.18 4.87 4.82
C GLY A 63 -7.77 5.31 5.21
N LEU A 64 -7.03 5.93 4.31
CA LEU A 64 -5.66 6.38 4.56
C LEU A 64 -5.43 7.77 3.97
N LYS A 65 -4.36 8.42 4.42
CA LYS A 65 -3.83 9.64 3.82
C LYS A 65 -2.44 9.35 3.28
N ARG A 66 -2.19 9.70 2.03
CA ARG A 66 -0.87 9.54 1.41
C ARG A 66 -0.39 10.85 0.81
N ASP A 67 0.92 10.96 0.68
CA ASP A 67 1.56 12.04 -0.04
C ASP A 67 1.62 11.68 -1.54
N ARG A 68 1.24 12.64 -2.40
CA ARG A 68 1.26 12.50 -3.86
C ARG A 68 2.64 12.76 -4.44
N TRP A 69 3.60 11.92 -4.08
CA TRP A 69 4.98 12.05 -4.55
C TRP A 69 5.11 11.90 -6.07
N GLU A 70 4.13 11.29 -6.74
CA GLU A 70 4.08 11.25 -8.20
C GLU A 70 4.01 12.64 -8.86
N LEU A 71 3.53 13.66 -8.13
CA LEU A 71 3.46 15.05 -8.56
C LEU A 71 4.66 15.89 -8.11
N TYR A 72 5.63 15.30 -7.42
CA TYR A 72 6.74 16.04 -6.82
C TYR A 72 7.59 16.74 -7.90
N LYS A 73 7.55 18.08 -7.90
CA LYS A 73 8.53 18.94 -8.55
C LYS A 73 9.52 19.39 -7.48
N SER A 74 10.80 19.35 -7.80
CA SER A 74 11.98 19.37 -6.92
C SER A 74 12.03 20.34 -5.71
N ASN A 75 11.08 21.27 -5.56
CA ASN A 75 11.15 22.40 -4.63
C ASN A 75 9.84 22.66 -3.83
N GLY A 76 8.91 21.70 -3.71
CA GLY A 76 7.58 21.94 -3.09
C GLY A 76 7.17 20.95 -1.99
N GLU A 77 6.24 21.36 -1.13
CA GLU A 77 5.55 20.46 -0.19
C GLU A 77 4.75 19.39 -0.94
N LEU A 78 4.75 18.15 -0.44
CA LEU A 78 3.97 17.07 -1.03
C LEU A 78 2.48 17.27 -0.77
N GLU A 79 1.67 17.21 -1.83
CA GLU A 79 0.21 17.28 -1.71
C GLU A 79 -0.30 16.02 -0.98
N ARG A 80 -0.97 16.21 0.15
CA ARG A 80 -1.65 15.15 0.89
C ARG A 80 -3.05 14.90 0.33
N ILE A 81 -3.35 13.65 0.04
CA ILE A 81 -4.66 13.22 -0.45
C ILE A 81 -5.25 12.12 0.42
N ALA A 82 -6.57 12.15 0.61
CA ALA A 82 -7.31 11.05 1.21
C ALA A 82 -7.47 9.94 0.18
N THR A 83 -7.27 8.71 0.61
CA THR A 83 -7.23 7.54 -0.28
C THR A 83 -7.92 6.37 0.41
N ARG A 84 -8.43 5.44 -0.38
CA ARG A 84 -9.07 4.22 0.09
C ARG A 84 -8.38 3.01 -0.51
N LEU A 85 -7.82 2.17 0.35
CA LEU A 85 -7.35 0.84 -0.01
C LEU A 85 -8.51 -0.15 0.20
N THR A 86 -8.82 -0.93 -0.83
CA THR A 86 -9.84 -1.98 -0.78
C THR A 86 -9.23 -3.32 -1.16
N ILE A 87 -9.44 -4.34 -0.34
CA ILE A 87 -8.95 -5.71 -0.55
C ILE A 87 -10.12 -6.68 -0.40
N ARG A 88 -10.25 -7.63 -1.33
CA ARG A 88 -11.28 -8.68 -1.30
C ARG A 88 -10.89 -9.89 -2.18
N PRO A 89 -11.34 -11.12 -1.84
CA PRO A 89 -12.03 -11.50 -0.62
C PRO A 89 -11.04 -11.71 0.53
N VAL A 90 -11.27 -11.04 1.66
CA VAL A 90 -10.52 -11.23 2.91
C VAL A 90 -11.16 -12.36 3.71
N LEU A 91 -10.34 -13.32 4.12
CA LEU A 91 -10.70 -14.41 5.01
C LEU A 91 -10.48 -14.04 6.47
N SER A 92 -9.38 -13.36 6.78
CA SER A 92 -9.06 -12.91 8.13
C SER A 92 -8.13 -11.70 8.14
N LEU A 93 -8.16 -10.96 9.25
CA LEU A 93 -7.36 -9.77 9.49
C LEU A 93 -6.78 -9.88 10.90
N LYS A 94 -5.45 -9.78 11.04
CA LYS A 94 -4.79 -9.83 12.35
C LYS A 94 -3.73 -8.74 12.48
N TRP A 95 -3.80 -8.03 13.59
CA TRP A 95 -2.69 -7.22 14.08
C TRP A 95 -1.66 -8.14 14.74
N HIS A 96 -0.47 -8.26 14.15
CA HIS A 96 0.63 -8.98 14.80
C HIS A 96 1.27 -8.11 15.89
N SER A 97 1.32 -6.81 15.64
CA SER A 97 1.83 -5.78 16.56
C SER A 97 1.11 -4.46 16.24
N LYS A 98 0.43 -3.88 17.23
CA LYS A 98 -0.24 -2.58 17.07
C LYS A 98 0.77 -1.42 17.23
N PRO A 99 0.56 -0.29 16.54
CA PRO A 99 1.36 0.91 16.73
C PRO A 99 1.24 1.38 18.19
N LYS A 100 2.40 1.64 18.82
CA LYS A 100 2.47 2.05 20.24
C LYS A 100 2.25 3.54 20.48
N VAL A 101 2.43 4.36 19.45
CA VAL A 101 2.47 5.83 19.55
C VAL A 101 1.38 6.44 18.67
N GLU A 102 0.62 7.37 19.23
CA GLU A 102 -0.41 8.19 18.55
C GLU A 102 -1.57 7.43 17.88
N SER A 103 -1.69 6.12 18.06
CA SER A 103 -2.70 5.27 17.41
C SER A 103 -2.71 5.33 15.87
N LYS A 104 -1.66 5.91 15.26
CA LYS A 104 -1.47 5.99 13.82
C LYS A 104 -0.51 4.91 13.34
N PHE A 105 -0.89 4.26 12.25
CA PHE A 105 -0.06 3.32 11.51
C PHE A 105 0.47 4.00 10.26
N PHE A 106 1.78 4.12 10.15
CA PHE A 106 2.48 4.58 8.94
C PHE A 106 2.95 3.36 8.15
N ILE A 107 2.56 3.26 6.90
CA ILE A 107 2.93 2.15 6.02
C ILE A 107 4.34 2.40 5.49
N ARG A 108 5.28 1.54 5.87
CA ARG A 108 6.61 1.49 5.26
C ARG A 108 6.60 0.59 4.04
N ASP A 109 5.96 -0.57 4.15
CA ASP A 109 6.04 -1.62 3.15
C ASP A 109 4.71 -2.38 3.00
N VAL A 110 4.50 -2.89 1.79
CA VAL A 110 3.36 -3.73 1.42
C VAL A 110 3.88 -4.87 0.57
N TYR A 111 3.69 -6.10 1.03
CA TYR A 111 4.24 -7.28 0.36
C TYR A 111 3.36 -8.51 0.56
N LEU A 112 3.62 -9.53 -0.27
CA LEU A 112 3.01 -10.85 -0.14
C LEU A 112 3.79 -11.66 0.90
N GLY A 113 3.09 -12.20 1.89
CA GLY A 113 3.65 -13.06 2.92
C GLY A 113 4.03 -14.44 2.38
N GLU A 114 4.68 -15.25 3.22
CA GLU A 114 5.21 -16.57 2.85
C GLU A 114 4.14 -17.50 2.28
N SER A 115 2.91 -17.46 2.81
CA SER A 115 1.81 -18.33 2.37
C SER A 115 1.41 -18.18 0.91
N PHE A 116 1.74 -17.05 0.28
CA PHE A 116 1.52 -16.86 -1.16
C PHE A 116 2.35 -17.84 -2.01
N TRP A 117 3.51 -18.27 -1.52
CA TRP A 117 4.43 -19.15 -2.23
C TRP A 117 4.15 -20.64 -1.99
N ASP A 118 3.24 -20.94 -1.04
CA ASP A 118 2.90 -22.32 -0.66
C ASP A 118 1.93 -23.00 -1.64
N HIS A 119 1.59 -22.35 -2.76
CA HIS A 119 0.65 -22.85 -3.79
C HIS A 119 -0.74 -23.23 -3.22
N SER A 120 -1.14 -22.60 -2.13
CA SER A 120 -2.45 -22.78 -1.52
C SER A 120 -3.50 -21.89 -2.18
N ASP A 121 -4.79 -22.09 -1.87
CA ASP A 121 -5.89 -21.19 -2.28
C ASP A 121 -5.90 -19.87 -1.48
N LYS A 122 -4.87 -19.63 -0.67
CA LYS A 122 -4.76 -18.50 0.24
C LYS A 122 -3.44 -17.77 0.04
N ALA A 123 -3.51 -16.46 0.15
CA ALA A 123 -2.36 -15.60 0.19
C ALA A 123 -2.43 -14.69 1.42
N GLU A 124 -1.28 -14.16 1.82
CA GLU A 124 -1.21 -13.17 2.87
C GLU A 124 -0.68 -11.86 2.27
N ILE A 125 -1.38 -10.77 2.52
CA ILE A 125 -0.91 -9.41 2.22
C ILE A 125 -0.52 -8.78 3.56
N VAL A 126 0.71 -8.28 3.65
CA VAL A 126 1.24 -7.69 4.88
C VAL A 126 1.45 -6.19 4.67
N LEU A 127 0.83 -5.38 5.53
CA LEU A 127 1.16 -3.96 5.70
C LEU A 127 2.10 -3.85 6.89
N SER A 128 3.30 -3.32 6.66
CA SER A 128 4.36 -3.22 7.67
C SER A 128 4.74 -1.77 7.93
N GLY A 129 4.91 -1.42 9.20
CA GLY A 129 5.33 -0.09 9.63
C GLY A 129 6.85 0.08 9.71
N PHE A 130 7.28 1.17 10.34
CA PHE A 130 8.70 1.51 10.52
C PHE A 130 9.30 0.86 11.78
N GLY A 131 10.64 0.78 11.81
CA GLY A 131 11.43 0.32 12.97
C GLY A 131 11.98 -1.11 12.86
N LYS A 132 12.77 -1.52 13.87
CA LYS A 132 13.43 -2.85 13.93
C LYS A 132 12.45 -4.00 14.19
N LYS A 133 11.36 -3.73 14.91
CA LYS A 133 10.25 -4.66 15.17
C LYS A 133 8.96 -3.97 14.73
N PRO A 134 8.72 -3.89 13.41
CA PRO A 134 7.65 -3.05 12.88
C PRO A 134 6.28 -3.53 13.35
N SER A 135 5.36 -2.58 13.48
CA SER A 135 3.94 -2.90 13.61
C SER A 135 3.45 -3.52 12.30
N GLN A 136 2.61 -4.55 12.38
CA GLN A 136 2.14 -5.25 11.18
C GLN A 136 0.65 -5.58 11.23
N ILE A 137 -0.01 -5.35 10.11
CA ILE A 137 -1.31 -5.93 9.78
C ILE A 137 -1.08 -7.05 8.78
N ARG A 138 -1.57 -8.25 9.10
CA ARG A 138 -1.55 -9.41 8.20
C ARG A 138 -2.98 -9.69 7.75
N ILE A 139 -3.18 -9.71 6.44
CA ILE A 139 -4.49 -9.84 5.78
C ILE A 139 -4.47 -11.13 4.99
N VAL A 140 -5.24 -12.13 5.42
CA VAL A 140 -5.35 -13.39 4.69
C VAL A 140 -6.46 -13.23 3.65
N VAL A 141 -6.14 -13.49 2.40
CA VAL A 141 -7.05 -13.46 1.26
C VAL A 141 -7.19 -14.85 0.64
N ARG A 142 -8.25 -15.06 -0.12
CA ARG A 142 -8.45 -16.26 -0.93
C ARG A 142 -8.28 -15.91 -2.40
N ASP A 143 -7.60 -16.79 -3.14
CA ASP A 143 -7.45 -16.66 -4.58
C ASP A 143 -8.78 -17.02 -5.29
N PRO A 144 -9.20 -16.26 -6.33
CA PRO A 144 -8.61 -15.00 -6.77
C PRO A 144 -8.97 -13.85 -5.81
N PHE A 145 -8.01 -12.95 -5.57
CA PHE A 145 -8.24 -11.71 -4.83
C PHE A 145 -8.01 -10.47 -5.69
N SER A 146 -8.42 -9.32 -5.18
CA SER A 146 -8.26 -8.02 -5.81
C SER A 146 -7.84 -6.98 -4.79
N ILE A 147 -6.97 -6.07 -5.22
CA ILE A 147 -6.55 -4.89 -4.49
C ILE A 147 -6.86 -3.66 -5.34
N ARG A 148 -7.50 -2.66 -4.74
CA ARG A 148 -7.74 -1.37 -5.37
C ARG A 148 -7.32 -0.25 -4.45
N LEU A 149 -6.57 0.71 -4.97
CA LEU A 149 -6.21 1.94 -4.26
C LEU A 149 -6.81 3.11 -5.03
N LEU A 150 -7.72 3.84 -4.39
CA LEU A 150 -8.44 4.95 -5.00
C LEU A 150 -8.24 6.22 -4.18
N ASP A 151 -7.68 7.25 -4.81
CA ASP A 151 -7.65 8.59 -4.26
C ASP A 151 -9.07 9.18 -4.25
N VAL A 152 -9.50 9.63 -3.08
CA VAL A 152 -10.80 10.26 -2.87
C VAL A 152 -10.63 11.75 -3.09
N SER A 153 -10.95 12.23 -4.30
CA SER A 153 -11.03 13.67 -4.52
C SER A 153 -12.13 14.24 -3.63
N ARG A 154 -11.84 15.35 -2.92
CA ARG A 154 -12.92 16.22 -2.47
C ARG A 154 -13.59 16.71 -3.75
N LYS A 155 -14.85 16.32 -3.99
CA LYS A 155 -15.68 17.07 -4.95
C LYS A 155 -15.56 18.55 -4.54
N LYS A 156 -15.16 19.38 -5.49
CA LYS A 156 -15.22 20.84 -5.35
C LYS A 156 -16.64 21.26 -5.03
#